data_AF-A0A0A9W0W1-F1
#
_entry.id   AF-A0A0A9W0W1-F1
#
_cell.length_a   1.000
_cell.length_b   1.000
_cell.length_c   1.000
_cell.angle_alpha   90.00
_cell.angle_beta   90.00
_cell.angle_gamma   90.00
#
_symmetry.space_group_name_H-M   'P 1'
#
loop_
_entity.id
_entity.type
_entity.pdbx_description
1 polymer ?
#
loop_
_entity_poly.entity_id
_entity_poly.type
_entity_poly.pdbx_seq_one_letter_code
_entity_poly.pdbx_strand_id
1 'polypeptide(L)'
;VNSRFKNCVKRVVAYPGADIASDHNPLVADVSVKLKCIRESTRAKRQDLSRLCSDTVKSAMSEGINSQLRRLEEYDALDVESMWSSLKVAISESTDKHLRTDGRVKKRCWMTDQILDLMELRRANKGHATEYQRLHTLVKGEIKTAKEEWMMKECEEMEELEAQHDLQRLHEKVKGITGLMRK
;
A
#
# COMPACT_ATOMS: atom_id res chain seq x y z
N VAL A 1 47.78 5.06 -9.68
CA VAL A 1 46.33 4.95 -9.36
C VAL A 1 45.67 4.03 -10.38
N ASN A 2 45.08 2.92 -9.94
CA ASN A 2 44.62 1.80 -10.76
C ASN A 2 43.42 2.20 -11.64
N SER A 3 43.55 2.14 -12.97
CA SER A 3 42.55 2.61 -13.96
C SER A 3 41.44 1.60 -14.28
N ARG A 4 41.52 0.40 -13.70
CA ARG A 4 40.69 -0.78 -14.04
C ARG A 4 39.18 -0.57 -14.02
N PHE A 5 38.67 0.37 -13.20
CA PHE A 5 37.22 0.58 -13.01
C PHE A 5 36.71 1.92 -13.55
N LYS A 6 37.56 2.72 -14.20
CA LYS A 6 37.15 4.06 -14.69
C LYS A 6 36.05 3.98 -15.76
N ASN A 7 36.00 2.90 -16.53
CA ASN A 7 35.00 2.69 -17.59
C ASN A 7 33.68 2.10 -17.08
N CYS A 8 33.55 1.81 -15.78
CA CYS A 8 32.34 1.24 -15.22
C CYS A 8 31.24 2.29 -15.02
N VAL A 9 31.60 3.55 -14.75
CA VAL A 9 30.63 4.63 -14.54
C VAL A 9 30.28 5.24 -15.89
N LYS A 10 29.04 5.09 -16.33
CA LYS A 10 28.55 5.54 -17.65
C LYS A 10 27.99 6.96 -17.61
N ARG A 11 27.34 7.32 -16.51
CA ARG A 11 26.69 8.62 -16.33
C ARG A 11 26.66 8.97 -14.85
N VAL A 12 26.85 10.24 -14.53
CA VAL A 12 26.59 10.80 -13.20
C VAL A 12 25.82 12.10 -13.41
N VAL A 13 24.62 12.19 -12.86
CA VAL A 13 23.79 13.40 -12.92
C VAL A 13 23.39 13.80 -11.51
N ALA A 14 23.46 15.10 -11.23
CA ALA A 14 22.79 15.66 -10.06
C ALA A 14 21.29 15.64 -10.31
N TYR A 15 20.51 15.41 -9.25
CA TYR A 15 19.06 15.42 -9.30
C TYR A 15 18.49 16.51 -8.36
N PRO A 16 18.62 17.81 -8.73
CA PRO A 16 18.20 18.92 -7.87
C PRO A 16 16.70 18.96 -7.62
N GLY A 17 15.91 18.32 -8.49
CA GLY A 17 14.47 18.16 -8.33
C GLY A 17 14.04 17.11 -7.29
N ALA A 18 14.98 16.41 -6.63
CA ALA A 18 14.65 15.48 -5.56
C ALA A 18 14.01 16.21 -4.37
N ASP A 19 12.84 15.76 -3.95
CA ASP A 19 12.13 16.25 -2.76
C ASP A 19 12.74 15.64 -1.49
N ILE A 20 13.93 16.13 -1.13
CA ILE A 20 14.69 15.70 0.04
C ILE A 20 14.94 16.94 0.90
N ALA A 21 14.67 16.83 2.20
CA ALA A 21 14.97 17.86 3.19
C ALA A 21 16.46 17.82 3.59
N SER A 22 17.34 17.93 2.59
CA SER A 22 18.78 18.06 2.76
C SER A 22 19.26 19.24 1.92
N ASP A 23 20.25 19.94 2.45
CA ASP A 23 21.07 20.94 1.75
C ASP A 23 21.93 20.33 0.62
N HIS A 24 22.00 19.00 0.51
CA HIS A 24 22.68 18.29 -0.56
C HIS A 24 21.72 17.78 -1.63
N ASN A 25 22.12 17.93 -2.90
CA ASN A 25 21.43 17.31 -4.03
C ASN A 25 21.90 15.87 -4.22
N PRO A 26 21.00 14.89 -4.36
CA PRO A 26 21.40 13.52 -4.64
C PRO A 26 22.03 13.41 -6.02
N LEU A 27 23.03 12.53 -6.12
CA LEU A 27 23.67 12.13 -7.37
C LEU A 27 23.13 10.77 -7.80
N VAL A 28 22.71 10.67 -9.05
CA VAL A 28 22.33 9.40 -9.67
C VAL A 28 23.44 9.00 -10.63
N ALA A 29 23.99 7.81 -10.42
CA ALA A 29 25.06 7.25 -11.25
C ALA A 29 24.60 5.96 -11.93
N ASP A 30 24.82 5.89 -13.25
CA ASP A 30 24.67 4.64 -14.00
C ASP A 30 26.00 3.90 -13.95
N VAL A 31 26.03 2.78 -13.24
CA VAL A 31 27.26 1.97 -13.08
C VAL A 31 27.07 0.60 -13.72
N SER A 32 27.94 0.29 -14.68
CA SER A 32 28.00 -0.97 -15.40
C SER A 32 28.84 -1.99 -14.64
N VAL A 33 28.21 -2.63 -13.64
CA VAL A 33 28.82 -3.67 -12.81
C VAL A 33 27.93 -4.90 -12.74
N LYS A 34 28.56 -6.08 -12.75
CA LYS A 34 27.84 -7.36 -12.57
C LYS A 34 27.68 -7.63 -11.08
N LEU A 35 26.50 -7.34 -10.53
CA LEU A 35 26.16 -7.63 -9.15
C LEU A 35 25.54 -9.04 -9.04
N LYS A 36 25.76 -9.73 -7.92
CA LYS A 36 25.04 -10.96 -7.61
C LYS A 36 23.57 -10.59 -7.41
N CYS A 37 22.72 -11.02 -8.33
CA CYS A 37 21.29 -10.80 -8.21
C CYS A 37 20.74 -11.75 -7.13
N ILE A 38 20.36 -11.19 -5.99
CA ILE A 38 19.56 -11.92 -5.01
C ILE A 38 18.17 -12.01 -5.63
N ARG A 39 17.72 -13.23 -5.96
CA ARG A 39 16.37 -13.43 -6.46
C ARG A 39 15.41 -13.14 -5.32
N GLU A 40 14.86 -11.94 -5.29
CA GLU A 40 13.65 -11.68 -4.52
C GLU A 40 12.57 -12.62 -5.04
N SER A 41 11.82 -13.27 -4.15
CA SER A 41 10.68 -14.07 -4.61
C SER A 41 9.74 -13.15 -5.39
N THR A 42 9.09 -13.69 -6.43
CA THR A 42 8.03 -12.98 -7.14
C THR A 42 7.03 -12.47 -6.11
N ARG A 43 7.10 -11.17 -5.81
CA ARG A 43 6.23 -10.55 -4.84
C ARG A 43 4.82 -10.71 -5.36
N ALA A 44 3.99 -11.43 -4.62
CA ALA A 44 2.59 -11.64 -4.99
C ALA A 44 1.94 -10.28 -5.28
N LYS A 45 1.05 -10.24 -6.29
CA LYS A 45 0.26 -9.05 -6.60
C LYS A 45 -0.43 -8.61 -5.31
N ARG A 46 -0.16 -7.37 -4.88
CA ARG A 46 -0.61 -6.90 -3.56
C ARG A 46 -2.08 -6.52 -3.64
N GLN A 47 -2.90 -7.23 -2.89
CA GLN A 47 -4.31 -6.94 -2.69
C GLN A 47 -4.45 -5.95 -1.52
N ASP A 48 -5.36 -4.99 -1.65
CA ASP A 48 -5.66 -4.03 -0.59
C ASP A 48 -6.94 -4.44 0.14
N LEU A 49 -6.75 -5.15 1.24
CA LEU A 49 -7.84 -5.62 2.09
C LEU A 49 -8.58 -4.49 2.79
N SER A 50 -7.99 -3.28 2.89
CA SER A 50 -8.69 -2.14 3.49
C SER A 50 -9.93 -1.72 2.69
N ARG A 51 -9.98 -2.05 1.39
CA ARG A 51 -11.16 -1.80 0.55
C ARG A 51 -12.39 -2.59 1.04
N LEU A 52 -12.21 -3.71 1.73
CA LEU A 52 -13.30 -4.49 2.31
C LEU A 52 -13.98 -3.81 3.50
N CYS A 53 -13.39 -2.76 4.07
CA CYS A 53 -14.06 -1.94 5.08
C CYS A 53 -15.22 -1.12 4.49
N SER A 54 -15.29 -0.98 3.17
CA SER A 54 -16.44 -0.36 2.53
C SER A 54 -17.52 -1.40 2.22
N ASP A 55 -18.73 -1.17 2.71
CA ASP A 55 -19.88 -2.08 2.52
C ASP A 55 -20.21 -2.29 1.04
N THR A 56 -19.95 -1.30 0.20
CA THR A 56 -20.15 -1.36 -1.25
C THR A 56 -19.21 -2.37 -1.92
N VAL A 57 -17.92 -2.33 -1.60
CA VAL A 57 -16.93 -3.26 -2.15
C VAL A 57 -17.14 -4.66 -1.60
N LYS A 58 -17.49 -4.77 -0.32
CA LYS A 58 -17.80 -6.05 0.34
C LYS A 58 -19.01 -6.73 -0.30
N SER A 59 -20.06 -5.97 -0.59
CA SER A 59 -21.27 -6.47 -1.26
C SER A 59 -20.97 -6.88 -2.71
N ALA A 60 -20.28 -6.03 -3.48
CA ALA A 60 -19.91 -6.33 -4.87
C ALA A 60 -19.02 -7.59 -5.00
N MET A 61 -18.08 -7.77 -4.06
CA MET A 61 -17.24 -8.98 -4.03
C MET A 61 -18.06 -10.23 -3.70
N SER A 62 -18.95 -10.13 -2.72
CA SER A 62 -19.83 -11.24 -2.30
C SER A 62 -20.77 -11.65 -3.44
N GLU A 63 -21.38 -10.68 -4.13
CA GLU A 63 -22.21 -10.93 -5.32
C GLU A 63 -21.42 -11.55 -6.46
N GLY A 64 -20.20 -11.08 -6.72
CA GLY A 64 -19.31 -11.64 -7.74
C GLY A 64 -18.97 -13.11 -7.46
N ILE A 65 -18.69 -13.47 -6.20
CA ILE A 65 -18.40 -14.86 -5.81
C ILE A 65 -19.68 -15.71 -5.87
N ASN A 66 -20.78 -15.22 -5.29
CA ASN A 66 -22.05 -15.95 -5.22
C ASN A 66 -22.65 -16.23 -6.60
N SER A 67 -22.54 -15.28 -7.54
CA SER A 67 -23.00 -15.50 -8.91
C SER A 67 -22.20 -16.58 -9.64
N GLN A 68 -20.89 -16.65 -9.43
CA GLN A 68 -20.05 -17.73 -9.97
C GLN A 68 -20.32 -19.07 -9.29
N LEU A 69 -20.61 -19.08 -7.99
CA LEU A 69 -20.92 -20.30 -7.24
C LEU A 69 -22.25 -20.91 -7.70
N ARG A 70 -23.30 -20.09 -7.87
CA ARG A 70 -24.59 -20.56 -8.42
C ARG A 70 -24.45 -21.17 -9.81
N ARG A 71 -23.58 -20.60 -10.65
CA ARG A 71 -23.26 -21.17 -11.97
C ARG A 71 -22.57 -22.53 -11.87
N LEU A 72 -21.87 -22.85 -10.78
CA LEU A 72 -21.22 -24.15 -10.60
C LEU A 72 -22.20 -25.19 -10.05
N GLU A 73 -23.14 -24.78 -9.19
CA GLU A 73 -24.21 -25.67 -8.68
C GLU A 73 -25.13 -26.19 -9.79
N GLU A 74 -25.28 -25.45 -10.90
CA GLU A 74 -26.06 -25.90 -12.07
C GLU A 74 -25.36 -27.02 -12.87
N TYR A 75 -24.05 -27.24 -12.71
CA TYR A 75 -23.30 -28.30 -13.39
C TYR A 75 -22.96 -29.44 -12.41
N ASP A 76 -23.94 -30.30 -12.16
CA ASP A 76 -23.85 -31.50 -11.30
C ASP A 76 -22.84 -32.58 -11.79
N ALA A 77 -22.07 -32.29 -12.85
CA ALA A 77 -21.22 -33.23 -13.57
C ALA A 77 -19.72 -32.86 -13.60
N LEU A 78 -19.29 -31.85 -12.83
CA LEU A 78 -17.88 -31.48 -12.77
C LEU A 78 -17.12 -32.34 -11.74
N ASP A 79 -15.96 -32.83 -12.15
CA ASP A 79 -14.99 -33.46 -11.25
C ASP A 79 -14.58 -32.48 -10.13
N VAL A 80 -14.26 -33.02 -8.95
CA VAL A 80 -13.95 -32.24 -7.74
C VAL A 80 -12.79 -31.26 -7.99
N GLU A 81 -11.77 -31.66 -8.76
CA GLU A 81 -10.64 -30.80 -9.09
C GLU A 81 -11.06 -29.64 -10.02
N SER A 82 -11.98 -29.91 -10.94
CA SER A 82 -12.51 -28.90 -11.86
C SER A 82 -13.40 -27.88 -11.14
N MET A 83 -14.21 -28.34 -10.20
CA MET A 83 -15.00 -27.47 -9.31
C MET A 83 -14.09 -26.60 -8.45
N TRP A 84 -13.03 -27.19 -7.86
CA TRP A 84 -12.05 -26.45 -7.07
C TRP A 84 -11.29 -25.40 -7.88
N SER A 85 -10.84 -25.76 -9.08
CA SER A 85 -10.17 -24.82 -9.99
C SER A 85 -11.08 -23.66 -10.35
N SER A 86 -12.36 -23.93 -10.64
CA SER A 86 -13.33 -22.90 -11.01
C SER A 86 -13.63 -21.95 -9.84
N LEU A 87 -13.78 -22.49 -8.62
CA LEU A 87 -13.94 -21.68 -7.41
C LEU A 87 -12.73 -20.77 -7.17
N LYS A 88 -11.52 -21.31 -7.35
CA LYS A 88 -10.27 -20.56 -7.21
C LYS A 88 -10.18 -19.43 -8.21
N VAL A 89 -10.58 -19.66 -9.46
CA VAL A 89 -10.66 -18.63 -10.50
C VAL A 89 -11.69 -17.56 -10.12
N ALA A 90 -12.90 -17.94 -9.71
CA ALA A 90 -13.93 -16.99 -9.30
C ALA A 90 -13.48 -16.06 -8.16
N ILE A 91 -12.83 -16.62 -7.13
CA ILE A 91 -12.25 -15.85 -6.03
C ILE A 91 -11.13 -14.95 -6.54
N SER A 92 -10.23 -15.48 -7.37
CA SER A 92 -9.08 -14.72 -7.89
C SER A 92 -9.52 -13.55 -8.78
N GLU A 93 -10.50 -13.75 -9.65
CA GLU A 93 -11.05 -12.73 -10.54
C GLU A 93 -11.80 -11.65 -9.79
N SER A 94 -12.69 -12.04 -8.86
CA SER A 94 -13.39 -11.08 -8.01
C SER A 94 -12.41 -10.24 -7.17
N THR A 95 -11.39 -10.91 -6.64
CA THR A 95 -10.30 -10.26 -5.90
C THR A 95 -9.47 -9.33 -6.79
N ASP A 96 -9.09 -9.76 -7.99
CA ASP A 96 -8.34 -8.92 -8.94
C ASP A 96 -9.19 -7.74 -9.46
N LYS A 97 -10.51 -7.84 -9.46
CA LYS A 97 -11.41 -6.75 -9.89
C LYS A 97 -11.65 -5.72 -8.78
N HIS A 98 -11.88 -6.18 -7.56
CA HIS A 98 -12.35 -5.34 -6.46
C HIS A 98 -11.25 -4.96 -5.46
N LEU A 99 -10.19 -5.75 -5.35
CA LEU A 99 -9.12 -5.57 -4.36
C LEU A 99 -7.74 -5.27 -4.98
N ARG A 100 -7.62 -5.28 -6.32
CA ARG A 100 -6.41 -4.76 -6.97
C ARG A 100 -6.21 -3.29 -6.67
N THR A 101 -4.95 -2.95 -6.52
CA THR A 101 -4.46 -1.57 -6.44
C THR A 101 -3.71 -1.25 -7.71
N ASP A 102 -4.39 -0.60 -8.66
CA ASP A 102 -3.73 -0.05 -9.86
C ASP A 102 -3.18 1.36 -9.61
N GLY A 103 -3.33 1.88 -8.38
CA GLY A 103 -2.99 3.25 -8.00
C GLY A 103 -1.85 3.36 -6.99
N ARG A 104 -1.51 4.61 -6.63
CA ARG A 104 -0.54 4.97 -5.58
C ARG A 104 -0.88 4.22 -4.28
N VAL A 105 -0.18 3.12 -4.02
CA VAL A 105 -0.42 2.33 -2.81
C VAL A 105 -0.09 3.18 -1.59
N LYS A 106 -1.13 3.56 -0.85
CA LYS A 106 -1.01 4.19 0.46
C LYS A 106 -0.23 3.24 1.37
N LYS A 107 1.01 3.61 1.70
CA LYS A 107 1.88 2.75 2.54
C LYS A 107 1.39 2.64 3.99
N ARG A 108 0.52 3.57 4.40
CA ARG A 108 0.00 3.72 5.77
C ARG A 108 -1.52 3.90 5.69
N CYS A 109 -2.25 3.30 6.62
CA CYS A 109 -3.70 3.37 6.74
C CYS A 109 -4.23 4.80 6.95
N TRP A 110 -3.49 5.64 7.67
CA TRP A 110 -3.83 7.05 7.91
C TRP A 110 -3.55 7.99 6.71
N MET A 111 -3.00 7.48 5.60
CA MET A 111 -2.64 8.34 4.47
C MET A 111 -3.87 8.64 3.61
N THR A 112 -4.26 9.91 3.50
CA THR A 112 -5.37 10.35 2.64
C THR A 112 -4.87 10.79 1.25
N ASP A 113 -5.76 10.83 0.26
CA ASP A 113 -5.42 11.29 -1.10
C ASP A 113 -5.07 12.78 -1.12
N GLN A 114 -5.76 13.58 -0.29
CA GLN A 114 -5.44 14.99 -0.08
C GLN A 114 -3.99 15.21 0.40
N ILE A 115 -3.49 14.39 1.34
CA ILE A 115 -2.09 14.47 1.78
C ILE A 115 -1.14 14.18 0.60
N LEU A 116 -1.46 13.19 -0.23
CA LEU A 116 -0.65 12.86 -1.40
C LEU A 116 -0.61 14.01 -2.40
N ASP A 117 -1.76 14.63 -2.69
CA ASP A 117 -1.85 15.75 -3.61
C ASP A 117 -1.11 16.98 -3.08
N LEU A 118 -1.21 17.27 -1.78
CA LEU A 118 -0.45 18.33 -1.13
C LEU A 118 1.06 18.07 -1.16
N MET A 119 1.50 16.81 -1.04
CA MET A 119 2.92 16.45 -1.20
C MET A 119 3.42 16.69 -2.63
N GLU A 120 2.59 16.46 -3.64
CA GLU A 120 2.95 16.74 -5.04
C GLU A 120 2.97 18.24 -5.33
N LEU A 121 1.99 18.98 -4.80
CA LEU A 121 1.97 20.44 -4.90
C LEU A 121 3.19 21.06 -4.21
N ARG A 122 3.59 20.53 -3.04
CA ARG A 122 4.84 20.92 -2.37
C ARG A 122 6.05 20.65 -3.26
N ARG A 123 6.12 19.47 -3.89
CA ARG A 123 7.22 19.09 -4.79
C ARG A 123 7.32 20.01 -6.01
N ALA A 124 6.19 20.39 -6.60
CA ALA A 124 6.14 21.32 -7.73
C ALA A 124 6.63 22.72 -7.35
N ASN A 125 6.39 23.16 -6.11
CA ASN A 125 6.74 24.49 -5.61
C ASN A 125 8.15 24.60 -4.97
N LYS A 126 9.06 23.65 -5.22
CA LYS A 126 10.42 23.68 -4.63
C LYS A 126 11.21 24.97 -4.96
N GLY A 127 10.92 25.61 -6.09
CA GLY A 127 11.53 26.89 -6.48
C GLY A 127 11.02 28.13 -5.72
N HIS A 128 9.90 28.02 -5.01
CA HIS A 128 9.25 29.11 -4.30
C HIS A 128 9.32 28.88 -2.78
N ALA A 129 10.32 29.47 -2.12
CA ALA A 129 10.62 29.18 -0.71
C ALA A 129 9.43 29.44 0.24
N THR A 130 8.68 30.53 0.04
CA THR A 130 7.53 30.90 0.88
C THR A 130 6.38 29.89 0.74
N GLU A 131 5.98 29.60 -0.50
CA GLU A 131 4.89 28.67 -0.78
C GLU A 131 5.28 27.22 -0.42
N TYR A 132 6.55 26.85 -0.64
CA TYR A 132 7.07 25.55 -0.19
C TYR A 132 6.95 25.38 1.33
N GLN A 133 7.34 26.39 2.12
CA GLN A 133 7.22 26.31 3.59
C GLN A 133 5.77 26.29 4.06
N ARG A 134 4.89 27.05 3.40
CA ARG A 134 3.45 27.03 3.67
C ARG A 134 2.88 25.64 3.42
N LEU A 135 3.14 25.06 2.24
CA LEU A 135 2.69 23.71 1.86
C LEU A 135 3.30 22.63 2.76
N HIS A 136 4.56 22.79 3.17
CA HIS A 136 5.21 21.87 4.11
C HIS A 136 4.53 21.86 5.48
N THR A 137 4.19 23.05 6.00
CA THR A 137 3.46 23.19 7.26
C THR A 137 2.06 22.60 7.14
N LEU A 138 1.37 22.87 6.03
CA LEU A 138 0.04 22.32 5.75
C LEU A 138 0.06 20.78 5.69
N VAL A 139 0.99 20.20 4.92
CA VAL A 139 1.17 18.74 4.85
C VAL A 139 1.42 18.13 6.23
N LYS A 140 2.25 18.76 7.07
CA LYS A 140 2.48 18.28 8.44
C LYS A 140 1.23 18.35 9.30
N GLY A 141 0.44 19.41 9.17
CA GLY A 141 -0.84 19.57 9.85
C GLY A 141 -1.82 18.47 9.47
N GLU A 142 -2.05 18.29 8.17
CA GLU A 142 -2.93 17.24 7.64
C GLU A 142 -2.48 15.83 8.05
N ILE A 143 -1.17 15.56 8.03
CA ILE A 143 -0.62 14.27 8.52
C ILE A 143 -0.90 14.09 10.02
N LYS A 144 -0.81 15.15 10.81
CA LYS A 144 -1.09 15.08 12.25
C LYS A 144 -2.57 14.77 12.49
N THR A 145 -3.47 15.53 11.86
CA THR A 145 -4.92 15.32 11.97
C THR A 145 -5.33 13.93 11.51
N ALA A 146 -4.90 13.49 10.32
CA ALA A 146 -5.24 12.17 9.81
C ALA A 146 -4.71 11.01 10.67
N LYS A 147 -3.56 11.20 11.34
CA LYS A 147 -3.06 10.23 12.31
C LYS A 147 -3.88 10.22 13.60
N GLU A 148 -4.27 11.38 14.11
CA GLU A 148 -5.11 11.49 15.30
C GLU A 148 -6.49 10.87 15.07
N GLU A 149 -7.14 11.18 13.94
CA GLU A 149 -8.41 10.56 13.52
C GLU A 149 -8.29 9.04 13.39
N TRP A 150 -7.22 8.56 12.75
CA TRP A 150 -6.99 7.12 12.66
C TRP A 150 -6.81 6.49 14.04
N MET A 151 -6.01 7.08 14.94
CA MET A 151 -5.83 6.56 16.31
C MET A 151 -7.14 6.57 17.10
N MET A 152 -7.94 7.62 16.97
CA MET A 152 -9.23 7.74 17.65
C MET A 152 -10.18 6.61 17.20
N LYS A 153 -10.28 6.38 15.89
CA LYS A 153 -11.10 5.30 15.34
C LYS A 153 -10.63 3.92 15.81
N GLU A 154 -9.31 3.69 15.87
CA GLU A 154 -8.78 2.42 16.39
C GLU A 154 -9.09 2.24 17.88
N CYS A 155 -9.07 3.32 18.68
CA CYS A 155 -9.47 3.27 20.09
C CYS A 155 -10.97 2.97 20.24
N GLU A 156 -11.84 3.64 19.48
CA GLU A 156 -13.29 3.37 19.48
C GLU A 156 -13.57 1.89 19.15
N GLU A 157 -12.93 1.37 18.10
CA GLU A 157 -13.07 -0.05 17.74
C GLU A 157 -12.54 -1.00 18.82
N MET A 158 -11.54 -0.60 19.63
CA MET A 158 -11.07 -1.38 20.77
C MET A 158 -12.06 -1.34 21.95
N GLU A 159 -12.65 -0.18 22.24
CA GLU A 159 -13.67 -0.02 23.27
C GLU A 159 -14.93 -0.83 22.95
N GLU A 160 -15.35 -0.87 21.68
CA GLU A 160 -16.44 -1.73 21.21
C GLU A 160 -16.15 -3.22 21.42
N LEU A 161 -14.93 -3.67 21.10
CA LEU A 161 -14.52 -5.06 21.32
C LEU A 161 -14.46 -5.41 22.81
N GLU A 162 -14.03 -4.47 23.66
CA GLU A 162 -14.06 -4.63 25.10
C GLU A 162 -15.51 -4.74 25.63
N ALA A 163 -16.42 -3.89 25.14
CA ALA A 163 -17.84 -3.94 25.50
C ALA A 163 -18.51 -5.25 25.06
N GLN A 164 -18.06 -5.84 23.95
CA GLN A 164 -18.51 -7.15 23.47
C GLN A 164 -17.82 -8.33 24.17
N HIS A 165 -16.88 -8.07 25.09
CA HIS A 165 -16.02 -9.07 25.75
C HIS A 165 -15.20 -9.96 24.78
N ASP A 166 -14.92 -9.48 23.57
CA ASP A 166 -14.08 -10.20 22.59
C ASP A 166 -12.59 -9.89 22.84
N LEU A 167 -12.07 -10.50 23.91
CA LEU A 167 -10.69 -10.31 24.37
C LEU A 167 -9.64 -10.80 23.35
N GLN A 168 -10.00 -11.78 22.51
CA GLN A 168 -9.07 -12.31 21.51
C GLN A 168 -8.81 -11.26 20.42
N ARG A 169 -9.88 -10.70 19.83
CA ARG A 169 -9.74 -9.67 18.78
C ARG A 169 -9.12 -8.39 19.34
N LEU A 170 -9.48 -8.00 20.56
CA LEU A 170 -8.88 -6.87 21.25
C LEU A 170 -7.34 -7.02 21.35
N HIS A 171 -6.87 -8.19 21.78
CA HIS A 171 -5.44 -8.46 21.92
C HIS A 171 -4.70 -8.54 20.57
N GLU A 172 -5.33 -9.11 19.54
CA GLU A 172 -4.79 -9.09 18.16
C GLU A 172 -4.62 -7.65 17.67
N LYS A 173 -5.59 -6.79 17.95
CA LYS A 173 -5.57 -5.38 17.55
C LYS A 173 -4.49 -4.57 18.26
N VAL A 174 -4.36 -4.75 19.57
CA VAL A 174 -3.28 -4.14 20.37
C VAL A 174 -1.90 -4.52 19.84
N LYS A 175 -1.70 -5.80 19.51
CA LYS A 175 -0.44 -6.28 18.89
C LYS A 175 -0.19 -5.69 17.51
N GLY A 176 -1.26 -5.47 16.73
CA GLY A 176 -1.19 -4.82 15.42
C GLY A 176 -0.72 -3.37 15.51
N ILE A 177 -1.32 -2.59 16.39
CA ILE A 177 -1.03 -1.15 16.58
C ILE A 177 0.38 -0.94 17.15
N THR A 178 0.77 -1.74 18.16
CA THR A 178 2.08 -1.65 18.81
C THR A 178 3.24 -2.17 17.96
N GLY A 179 2.95 -2.80 16.81
CA GLY A 179 3.96 -3.40 15.93
C GLY A 179 4.62 -4.65 16.51
N LEU A 180 4.03 -5.24 17.56
CA LEU A 180 4.48 -6.49 18.18
C LEU A 180 4.06 -7.74 17.40
N MET A 181 3.23 -7.58 16.35
CA MET A 181 2.97 -8.66 15.41
C MET A 181 4.23 -9.03 14.63
N ARG A 182 4.83 -10.17 14.97
CA ARG A 182 5.87 -10.81 14.16
C ARG A 182 5.29 -11.10 12.77
N LYS A 183 5.95 -10.59 11.74
CA LYS A 183 5.69 -10.93 10.32
C LYS A 183 6.09 -12.35 10.01
#